data_AF-A0A7W9ZS30-F1
#
_entry.id   AF-A0A7W9ZS30-F1
#
_cell.length_a   1.000
_cell.length_b   1.000
_cell.length_c   1.000
_cell.angle_alpha   90.00
_cell.angle_beta   90.00
_cell.angle_gamma   90.00
#
_symmetry.space_group_name_H-M   'P 1'
#
loop_
_entity.id
_entity.type
_entity.pdbx_description
1 polymer ?
#
loop_
_entity_poly.entity_id
_entity_poly.type
_entity_poly.pdbx_seq_one_letter_code
_entity_poly.pdbx_strand_id
1 'polypeptide(L)'
;MNIARGLLRLWVVASGLWVIFVGLLMYDDVATPYVTGRGYYFLKDISPARQQAELEKSRAQTAWSNYKINTPDGFAYSITGSSGDDAAQRVLATIGTINFVKEPVMVERYTDDYRLLEEGVTRGVTEEIDVSVPNTVLFVGKIEPKDVKTQQAKEVYELASNVRELVMNKKRAEALTGATKFALLPPVAVLVLGYLLLWVGRGFRAR
;
A
#
# COMPACT_ATOMS: atom_id res chain seq x y z
N MET A 1 -22.28 -8.45 55.11
CA MET A 1 -21.85 -7.66 53.94
C MET A 1 -22.06 -8.50 52.68
N ASN A 2 -22.76 -8.00 51.66
CA ASN A 2 -23.04 -8.78 50.44
C ASN A 2 -21.79 -8.88 49.55
N ILE A 3 -20.95 -9.90 49.78
CA ILE A 3 -19.68 -10.14 49.07
C ILE A 3 -19.86 -10.08 47.54
N ALA A 4 -20.95 -10.62 47.03
CA ALA A 4 -21.27 -10.61 45.59
C ALA A 4 -21.39 -9.19 45.00
N ARG A 5 -21.93 -8.22 45.75
CA ARG A 5 -22.03 -6.82 45.29
C ARG A 5 -20.65 -6.15 45.26
N GLY A 6 -19.76 -6.51 46.19
CA GLY A 6 -18.39 -6.02 46.23
C GLY A 6 -17.57 -6.52 45.03
N LEU A 7 -17.66 -7.82 44.73
CA LEU A 7 -16.95 -8.44 43.62
C LEU A 7 -17.34 -7.83 42.26
N LEU A 8 -18.65 -7.58 42.05
CA LEU A 8 -19.13 -6.96 40.81
C LEU A 8 -18.56 -5.55 40.61
N ARG A 9 -18.54 -4.72 41.66
CA ARG A 9 -17.97 -3.37 41.59
C ARG A 9 -16.48 -3.40 41.24
N LEU A 10 -15.72 -4.31 41.87
CA LEU A 10 -14.31 -4.48 41.58
C LEU A 10 -14.08 -4.98 40.15
N TRP A 11 -14.89 -5.91 39.66
CA TRP A 11 -14.84 -6.38 38.28
C TRP A 11 -15.09 -5.26 37.26
N VAL A 12 -16.10 -4.40 37.50
CA VAL A 12 -16.37 -3.25 36.63
C VAL A 12 -15.18 -2.30 36.58
N VAL A 13 -14.59 -1.95 37.73
CA VAL A 13 -13.42 -1.08 37.80
C VAL A 13 -12.21 -1.70 37.09
N ALA A 14 -11.93 -2.98 37.36
CA ALA A 14 -10.84 -3.71 36.71
C ALA A 14 -11.03 -3.78 35.19
N SER A 15 -12.25 -4.00 34.71
CA SER A 15 -12.58 -4.04 33.28
C SER A 15 -12.42 -2.67 32.63
N GLY A 16 -12.86 -1.59 33.30
CA GLY A 16 -12.66 -0.22 32.82
C GLY A 16 -11.17 0.14 32.71
N LEU A 17 -10.38 -0.19 33.75
CA LEU A 17 -8.92 0.01 33.72
C LEU A 17 -8.25 -0.82 32.62
N TRP A 18 -8.72 -2.05 32.39
CA TRP A 18 -8.24 -2.90 31.30
C TRP A 18 -8.49 -2.27 29.93
N VAL A 19 -9.70 -1.77 29.67
CA VAL A 19 -10.03 -1.10 28.40
C VAL A 19 -9.15 0.13 28.18
N ILE A 20 -8.92 0.95 29.21
CA ILE A 20 -8.01 2.11 29.14
C ILE A 20 -6.59 1.65 28.82
N PHE A 21 -6.10 0.62 29.50
CA PHE A 21 -4.77 0.06 29.28
C PHE A 21 -4.59 -0.44 27.85
N VAL A 22 -5.56 -1.21 27.31
CA VAL A 22 -5.54 -1.65 25.91
C VAL A 22 -5.59 -0.47 24.96
N GLY A 23 -6.39 0.56 25.26
CA GLY A 23 -6.44 1.79 24.48
C GLY A 23 -5.08 2.49 24.39
N LEU A 24 -4.34 2.55 25.50
CA LEU A 24 -2.97 3.10 25.51
C LEU A 24 -1.99 2.24 24.71
N LEU A 25 -2.06 0.92 24.83
CA LEU A 25 -1.17 0.01 24.07
C LEU A 25 -1.41 0.06 22.56
N MET A 26 -2.67 0.24 22.13
CA MET A 26 -3.05 0.25 20.72
C MET A 26 -3.09 1.66 20.13
N TYR A 27 -2.74 2.70 20.90
CA TYR A 27 -2.84 4.08 20.45
C TYR A 27 -2.00 4.34 19.20
N ASP A 28 -0.75 3.88 19.18
CA ASP A 28 0.16 4.14 18.06
C ASP A 28 -0.29 3.47 16.76
N ASP A 29 -0.81 2.24 16.84
CA ASP A 29 -1.36 1.50 15.69
C ASP A 29 -2.60 2.18 15.09
N VAL A 30 -3.38 2.89 15.92
CA VAL A 30 -4.57 3.64 15.49
C VAL A 30 -4.22 5.05 15.03
N ALA A 31 -3.37 5.76 15.78
CA ALA A 31 -3.01 7.14 15.48
C ALA A 31 -2.17 7.21 14.20
N THR A 32 -1.16 6.34 14.11
CA THR A 32 -0.14 6.32 13.06
C THR A 32 0.06 4.90 12.52
N PRO A 33 -0.96 4.27 11.91
CA PRO A 33 -0.78 2.96 11.30
C PRO A 33 0.36 3.00 10.28
N TYR A 34 1.19 1.97 10.30
CA TYR A 34 2.26 1.81 9.34
C TYR A 34 1.68 1.68 7.92
N VAL A 35 2.13 2.57 7.03
CA VAL A 35 1.84 2.52 5.60
C VAL A 35 3.15 2.33 4.87
N THR A 36 3.26 1.22 4.14
CA THR A 36 4.43 0.92 3.30
C THR A 36 4.66 2.06 2.33
N GLY A 37 5.94 2.46 2.18
CA GLY A 37 6.31 3.48 1.23
C GLY A 37 5.98 3.10 -0.21
N ARG A 38 5.78 4.11 -1.07
CA ARG A 38 5.38 3.93 -2.46
C ARG A 38 6.19 4.85 -3.36
N GLY A 39 6.67 4.27 -4.46
CA GLY A 39 7.21 5.00 -5.61
C GLY A 39 6.13 5.22 -6.65
N TYR A 40 6.16 6.38 -7.29
CA TYR A 40 5.35 6.69 -8.45
C TYR A 40 6.25 7.05 -9.62
N TYR A 41 5.85 6.72 -10.84
CA TYR A 41 6.51 7.19 -12.06
C TYR A 41 5.50 7.29 -13.21
N PHE A 42 5.79 8.13 -14.20
CA PHE A 42 4.97 8.29 -15.39
C PHE A 42 5.64 7.61 -16.58
N LEU A 43 4.92 6.70 -17.22
CA LEU A 43 5.38 6.07 -18.45
C LEU A 43 5.27 7.06 -19.61
N LYS A 44 6.25 7.02 -20.51
CA LYS A 44 6.13 7.72 -21.80
C LYS A 44 5.08 7.03 -22.66
N ASP A 45 4.38 7.83 -23.46
CA ASP A 45 3.35 7.33 -24.36
C ASP A 45 3.99 6.57 -25.53
N ILE A 46 3.93 5.25 -25.44
CA ILE A 46 4.34 4.31 -26.49
C ILE A 46 3.16 3.81 -27.34
N SER A 47 1.99 4.46 -27.26
CA SER A 47 0.81 4.09 -28.05
C SER A 47 1.08 4.00 -29.55
N PRO A 48 1.83 4.92 -30.18
CA PRO A 48 2.17 4.79 -31.60
C PRO A 48 2.94 3.50 -31.91
N ALA A 49 3.92 3.15 -31.07
CA ALA A 49 4.71 1.93 -31.24
C ALA A 49 3.90 0.67 -30.99
N ARG A 50 2.97 0.70 -30.02
CA ARG A 50 2.01 -0.41 -29.80
C ARG A 50 1.08 -0.60 -30.98
N GLN A 51 0.54 0.48 -31.55
CA GLN A 51 -0.31 0.41 -32.74
C GLN A 51 0.46 -0.17 -33.93
N GLN A 52 1.69 0.29 -34.14
CA GLN A 52 2.56 -0.25 -35.19
C GLN A 52 2.87 -1.74 -34.96
N ALA A 53 3.19 -2.14 -33.72
CA ALA A 53 3.45 -3.53 -33.36
C ALA A 53 2.22 -4.43 -33.62
N GLU A 54 1.01 -4.01 -33.26
CA GLU A 54 -0.20 -4.79 -33.53
C GLU A 54 -0.53 -4.88 -35.03
N LEU A 55 -0.28 -3.81 -35.81
CA LEU A 55 -0.43 -3.85 -37.26
C LEU A 55 0.56 -4.84 -37.90
N GLU A 56 1.82 -4.84 -37.48
CA GLU A 56 2.83 -5.77 -37.98
C GLU A 56 2.55 -7.21 -37.55
N LYS A 57 2.11 -7.43 -36.31
CA LYS A 57 1.65 -8.72 -35.81
C LYS A 57 0.52 -9.30 -36.64
N SER A 58 -0.43 -8.47 -37.08
CA SER A 58 -1.54 -8.92 -37.95
C SER A 58 -1.08 -9.40 -39.33
N ARG A 59 0.10 -8.95 -39.78
CA ARG A 59 0.69 -9.27 -41.09
C ARG A 59 1.73 -10.39 -41.01
N ALA A 60 2.25 -10.67 -39.82
CA ALA A 60 3.32 -11.62 -39.61
C ALA A 60 2.80 -13.07 -39.61
N GLN A 61 3.59 -13.97 -40.18
CA GLN A 61 3.36 -15.42 -40.10
C GLN A 61 4.00 -16.04 -38.85
N THR A 62 4.92 -15.32 -38.21
CA THR A 62 5.63 -15.76 -36.99
C THR A 62 4.80 -15.53 -35.74
N ALA A 63 5.09 -16.30 -34.68
CA ALA A 63 4.44 -16.10 -33.39
C ALA A 63 4.95 -14.81 -32.73
N TRP A 64 4.02 -14.00 -32.22
CA TRP A 64 4.33 -12.80 -31.43
C TRP A 64 4.00 -13.05 -29.96
N SER A 65 4.75 -12.41 -29.07
CA SER A 65 4.54 -12.49 -27.62
C SER A 65 4.57 -11.10 -26.99
N ASN A 66 3.99 -10.96 -25.80
CA ASN A 66 4.09 -9.74 -25.01
C ASN A 66 5.34 -9.82 -24.13
N TYR A 67 6.19 -8.81 -24.21
CA TYR A 67 7.43 -8.72 -23.44
C TYR A 67 7.37 -7.55 -22.46
N LYS A 68 7.85 -7.77 -21.24
CA LYS A 68 8.16 -6.72 -20.25
C LYS A 68 9.60 -6.27 -20.48
N ILE A 69 9.78 -5.02 -20.87
CA ILE A 69 11.08 -4.41 -21.15
C ILE A 69 11.40 -3.43 -20.03
N ASN A 70 12.50 -3.66 -19.32
CA ASN A 70 13.04 -2.74 -18.33
C ASN A 70 14.03 -1.81 -19.02
N THR A 71 13.80 -0.51 -18.94
CA THR A 71 14.64 0.49 -19.58
C THR A 71 15.74 0.99 -18.64
N PRO A 72 16.80 1.65 -19.15
CA PRO A 72 17.93 2.08 -18.32
C PRO A 72 17.57 3.09 -17.22
N ASP A 73 16.47 3.81 -17.39
CA ASP A 73 15.83 4.70 -16.41
C ASP A 73 15.09 3.94 -15.28
N GLY A 74 15.01 2.61 -15.35
CA GLY A 74 14.33 1.77 -14.38
C GLY A 74 12.84 1.59 -14.63
N PHE A 75 12.29 2.17 -15.70
CA PHE A 75 10.87 2.03 -16.03
C PHE A 75 10.60 0.69 -16.73
N ALA A 76 9.42 0.12 -16.47
CA ALA A 76 8.98 -1.12 -17.09
C ALA A 76 7.88 -0.85 -18.12
N TYR A 77 8.13 -1.23 -19.38
CA TYR A 77 7.17 -1.13 -20.48
C TYR A 77 6.69 -2.53 -20.89
N SER A 78 5.45 -2.63 -21.35
CA SER A 78 4.91 -3.84 -21.97
C SER A 78 4.55 -3.55 -23.43
N ILE A 79 5.08 -4.37 -24.33
CA ILE A 79 4.90 -4.26 -25.78
C ILE A 79 4.92 -5.65 -26.43
N THR A 80 4.20 -5.80 -27.53
CA THR A 80 4.24 -7.01 -28.36
C THR A 80 5.42 -6.96 -29.33
N GLY A 81 6.07 -8.10 -29.54
CA GLY A 81 7.18 -8.24 -30.48
C GLY A 81 7.33 -9.67 -30.99
N SER A 82 8.11 -9.82 -32.06
CA SER A 82 8.51 -11.13 -32.59
C SER A 82 9.60 -11.79 -31.74
N SER A 83 10.40 -10.99 -31.04
CA SER A 83 11.38 -11.40 -30.04
C SER A 83 11.50 -10.35 -28.92
N GLY A 84 12.21 -10.67 -27.85
CA GLY A 84 12.52 -9.70 -26.80
C GLY A 84 13.33 -8.50 -27.30
N ASP A 85 14.28 -8.74 -28.21
CA ASP A 85 15.13 -7.68 -28.79
C ASP A 85 14.32 -6.73 -29.69
N ASP A 86 13.42 -7.28 -30.50
CA ASP A 86 12.48 -6.51 -31.33
C ASP A 86 11.58 -5.62 -30.47
N ALA A 87 11.00 -6.19 -29.40
CA ALA A 87 10.23 -5.45 -28.42
C ALA A 87 11.04 -4.33 -27.75
N ALA A 88 12.29 -4.61 -27.37
CA ALA A 88 13.17 -3.62 -26.74
C ALA A 88 13.51 -2.47 -27.70
N GLN A 89 13.86 -2.77 -28.96
CA GLN A 89 14.16 -1.76 -29.97
C GLN A 89 12.98 -0.83 -30.22
N ARG A 90 11.75 -1.36 -30.29
CA ARG A 90 10.53 -0.56 -30.45
C ARG A 90 10.31 0.42 -29.30
N VAL A 91 10.50 -0.06 -28.07
CA VAL A 91 10.37 0.78 -26.87
C VAL A 91 11.41 1.89 -26.89
N LEU A 92 12.69 1.54 -27.10
CA LEU A 92 13.80 2.51 -27.12
C LEU A 92 13.66 3.55 -28.24
N ALA A 93 13.13 3.17 -29.40
CA ALA A 93 12.88 4.10 -30.51
C ALA A 93 11.79 5.15 -30.18
N THR A 94 10.92 4.87 -29.21
CA THR A 94 9.74 5.70 -28.91
C THR A 94 9.90 6.56 -27.66
N ILE A 95 10.80 6.20 -26.76
CA ILE A 95 11.07 6.91 -25.49
C ILE A 95 11.57 8.37 -25.67
N GLY A 96 11.82 8.80 -26.92
CA GLY A 96 12.09 10.20 -27.26
C GLY A 96 10.86 11.12 -27.33
N THR A 97 9.64 10.60 -27.20
CA THR A 97 8.43 11.45 -27.19
C THR A 97 8.25 12.16 -25.85
N ILE A 98 7.61 13.34 -25.87
CA ILE A 98 7.38 14.20 -24.68
C ILE A 98 6.05 13.85 -23.97
N ASN A 99 5.18 13.07 -24.62
CA ASN A 99 3.87 12.76 -24.06
C ASN A 99 3.97 11.65 -23.01
N PHE A 100 3.33 11.85 -21.87
CA PHE A 100 3.22 10.86 -20.79
C PHE A 100 1.84 10.24 -20.79
N VAL A 101 1.76 8.99 -20.32
CA VAL A 101 0.49 8.37 -19.94
C VAL A 101 -0.05 9.12 -18.73
N LYS A 102 -1.33 9.51 -18.78
CA LYS A 102 -1.98 10.32 -17.75
C LYS A 102 -2.00 9.65 -16.37
N GLU A 103 -2.05 8.33 -16.34
CA GLU A 103 -2.10 7.55 -15.10
C GLU A 103 -0.69 7.15 -14.65
N PRO A 104 -0.24 7.56 -13.45
CA PRO A 104 1.06 7.16 -12.94
C PRO A 104 1.04 5.69 -12.51
N VAL A 105 2.18 5.02 -12.67
CA VAL A 105 2.38 3.67 -12.17
C VAL A 105 2.84 3.75 -10.72
N MET A 106 2.18 2.99 -9.85
CA MET A 106 2.53 2.88 -8.43
C MET A 106 3.32 1.59 -8.19
N VAL A 107 4.42 1.71 -7.44
CA VAL A 107 5.29 0.60 -7.06
C VAL A 107 5.51 0.61 -5.56
N GLU A 108 5.33 -0.53 -4.91
CA GLU A 108 5.57 -0.65 -3.47
C GLU A 108 7.07 -0.68 -3.17
N ARG A 109 7.46 0.00 -2.08
CA ARG A 109 8.84 -0.01 -1.60
C ARG A 109 9.29 -1.46 -1.29
N TYR A 110 10.56 -1.75 -1.55
CA TYR A 110 11.19 -3.07 -1.39
C TYR A 110 10.77 -4.15 -2.40
N THR A 111 10.06 -3.79 -3.47
CA THR A 111 9.84 -4.69 -4.60
C THR A 111 11.01 -4.62 -5.59
N ASP A 112 11.15 -5.65 -6.43
CA ASP A 112 12.17 -5.66 -7.50
C ASP A 112 11.99 -4.48 -8.47
N ASP A 113 10.74 -4.13 -8.80
CA ASP A 113 10.43 -2.99 -9.66
C ASP A 113 10.86 -1.66 -9.00
N TYR A 114 10.74 -1.52 -7.68
CA TYR A 114 11.23 -0.33 -6.96
C TYR A 114 12.75 -0.24 -6.98
N ARG A 115 13.44 -1.38 -6.81
CA ARG A 115 14.90 -1.45 -6.87
C ARG A 115 15.43 -1.03 -8.25
N LEU A 116 14.73 -1.39 -9.34
CA LEU A 116 15.10 -0.92 -10.68
C LEU A 116 15.03 0.60 -10.82
N LEU A 117 14.06 1.24 -10.17
CA LEU A 117 13.95 2.71 -10.13
C LEU A 117 15.12 3.33 -9.35
N GLU A 118 15.47 2.77 -8.18
CA GLU A 118 16.64 3.21 -7.39
C GLU A 118 17.97 3.04 -8.14
N GLU A 119 18.10 1.96 -8.93
CA GLU A 119 19.25 1.77 -9.82
C GLU A 119 19.31 2.85 -10.90
N GLY A 120 18.17 3.27 -11.45
CA GLY A 120 18.08 4.39 -12.40
C GLY A 120 18.60 5.70 -11.79
N VAL A 121 18.29 5.94 -10.51
CA VAL A 121 18.78 7.11 -9.76
C VAL A 121 20.29 7.01 -9.54
N THR A 122 20.77 5.84 -9.15
CA THR A 122 22.20 5.57 -8.95
C THR A 122 23.01 5.74 -10.24
N ARG A 123 22.43 5.39 -11.39
CA ARG A 123 23.02 5.60 -12.72
C ARG A 123 22.93 7.05 -13.22
N GLY A 124 22.21 7.92 -12.51
CA GLY A 124 22.02 9.32 -12.85
C GLY A 124 21.09 9.56 -14.04
N VAL A 125 20.26 8.57 -14.40
CA VAL A 125 19.29 8.65 -15.50
C VAL A 125 17.94 9.17 -14.99
N THR A 126 17.56 8.78 -13.78
CA THR A 126 16.38 9.29 -13.08
C THR A 126 16.78 10.10 -11.85
N GLU A 127 15.84 10.89 -11.35
CA GLU A 127 15.91 11.58 -10.09
C GLU A 127 14.67 11.27 -9.25
N GLU A 128 14.86 11.30 -7.93
CA GLU A 128 13.80 11.13 -6.94
C GLU A 128 13.32 12.51 -6.47
N ILE A 129 12.01 12.71 -6.50
CA ILE A 129 11.34 13.92 -6.03
C ILE A 129 10.46 13.54 -4.84
N ASP A 130 10.72 14.16 -3.68
CA ASP A 130 9.83 14.07 -2.53
C ASP A 130 8.57 14.90 -2.80
N VAL A 131 7.42 14.24 -2.87
CA VAL A 131 6.12 14.87 -3.15
C VAL A 131 5.43 15.40 -1.89
N SER A 132 6.13 15.49 -0.75
CA SER A 132 5.56 15.98 0.53
C SER A 132 4.42 15.12 1.10
N VAL A 133 4.26 13.89 0.60
CA VAL A 133 3.41 12.87 1.20
C VAL A 133 4.33 11.85 1.89
N PRO A 134 4.20 11.61 3.20
CA PRO A 134 5.18 10.78 3.91
C PRO A 134 5.34 9.39 3.30
N ASN A 135 6.58 8.92 3.13
CA ASN A 135 6.91 7.65 2.47
C ASN A 135 6.45 7.56 1.00
N THR A 136 6.24 8.69 0.32
CA THR A 136 5.91 8.71 -1.11
C THR A 136 6.98 9.44 -1.88
N VAL A 137 7.46 8.82 -2.95
CA VAL A 137 8.51 9.38 -3.80
C VAL A 137 8.07 9.31 -5.26
N LEU A 138 8.47 10.29 -6.06
CA LEU A 138 8.23 10.32 -7.49
C LEU A 138 9.57 10.14 -8.22
N PHE A 139 9.66 9.14 -9.08
CA PHE A 139 10.79 8.92 -9.97
C PHE A 139 10.52 9.57 -11.33
N VAL A 140 11.40 10.47 -11.75
CA VAL A 140 11.30 11.15 -13.05
C VAL A 140 12.63 11.06 -13.79
N GLY A 141 12.59 11.03 -15.12
CA GLY A 141 13.79 11.16 -15.93
C GLY A 141 14.52 12.48 -15.64
N LYS A 142 15.83 12.42 -15.44
CA LYS A 142 16.65 13.60 -15.11
C LYS A 142 16.60 14.67 -16.21
N ILE A 143 16.49 14.23 -17.47
CA ILE A 143 16.43 15.06 -18.67
C ILE A 143 15.10 15.81 -18.84
N GLU A 144 14.08 15.48 -18.05
CA GLU A 144 12.75 16.05 -18.25
C GLU A 144 12.70 17.55 -17.89
N PRO A 145 11.90 18.35 -18.61
CA PRO A 145 11.71 19.76 -18.31
C PRO A 145 11.17 20.00 -16.88
N LYS A 146 11.55 21.14 -16.29
CA LYS A 146 11.17 21.46 -14.89
C LYS A 146 9.66 21.63 -14.70
N ASP A 147 8.98 22.17 -15.70
CA ASP A 147 7.53 22.33 -15.75
C ASP A 147 6.81 20.97 -15.73
N VAL A 148 7.29 20.00 -16.52
CA VAL A 148 6.78 18.62 -16.52
C VAL A 148 6.97 17.96 -15.16
N LYS A 149 8.17 18.06 -14.58
CA LYS A 149 8.46 17.52 -13.23
C LYS A 149 7.52 18.10 -12.17
N THR A 150 7.27 19.42 -12.23
CA THR A 150 6.39 20.11 -11.29
C THR A 150 4.94 19.66 -11.46
N GLN A 151 4.47 19.51 -12.69
CA GLN A 151 3.12 19.00 -12.98
C GLN A 151 2.95 17.57 -12.47
N GLN A 152 3.89 16.67 -12.78
CA GLN A 152 3.87 15.28 -12.34
C GLN A 152 3.91 15.17 -10.81
N ALA A 153 4.73 15.97 -10.14
CA ALA A 153 4.78 16.03 -8.68
C ALA A 153 3.44 16.45 -8.07
N LYS A 154 2.75 17.43 -8.69
CA LYS A 154 1.42 17.86 -8.26
C LYS A 154 0.37 16.76 -8.45
N GLU A 155 0.34 16.11 -9.60
CA GLU A 155 -0.60 15.01 -9.89
C GLU A 155 -0.39 13.84 -8.93
N VAL A 156 0.87 13.49 -8.64
CA VAL A 156 1.20 12.43 -7.67
C VAL A 156 0.84 12.84 -6.26
N TYR A 157 1.03 14.11 -5.87
CA TYR A 157 0.59 14.60 -4.56
C TYR A 157 -0.92 14.43 -4.37
N GLU A 158 -1.74 14.85 -5.34
CA GLU A 158 -3.20 14.74 -5.28
C GLU A 158 -3.63 13.27 -5.24
N LEU A 159 -3.03 12.41 -6.06
CA LEU A 159 -3.35 10.98 -6.06
C LEU A 159 -2.90 10.28 -4.78
N ALA A 160 -1.66 10.50 -4.35
CA ALA A 160 -1.07 9.83 -3.20
C ALA A 160 -1.74 10.27 -1.89
N SER A 161 -2.13 11.54 -1.76
CA SER A 161 -2.86 12.03 -0.59
C SER A 161 -4.23 11.36 -0.46
N ASN A 162 -5.01 11.30 -1.55
CA ASN A 162 -6.30 10.61 -1.59
C ASN A 162 -6.17 9.11 -1.26
N VAL A 163 -5.22 8.42 -1.90
CA VAL A 163 -5.01 6.99 -1.67
C VAL A 163 -4.53 6.73 -0.25
N ARG A 164 -3.64 7.57 0.28
CA ARG A 164 -3.17 7.47 1.66
C ARG A 164 -4.33 7.62 2.64
N GLU A 165 -5.20 8.60 2.46
CA GLU A 165 -6.34 8.80 3.34
C GLU A 165 -7.24 7.55 3.39
N LEU A 166 -7.53 6.95 2.22
CA LEU A 166 -8.29 5.70 2.14
C LEU A 166 -7.60 4.54 2.85
N VAL A 167 -6.30 4.36 2.64
CA VAL A 167 -5.51 3.29 3.29
C VAL A 167 -5.45 3.50 4.79
N MET A 168 -5.19 4.74 5.24
CA MET A 168 -5.14 5.11 6.65
C MET A 168 -6.49 4.85 7.32
N ASN A 169 -7.60 5.26 6.70
CA ASN A 169 -8.94 5.06 7.25
C ASN A 169 -9.27 3.56 7.36
N LYS A 170 -8.91 2.76 6.35
CA LYS A 170 -9.08 1.30 6.40
C LYS A 170 -8.24 0.67 7.51
N LYS A 171 -6.96 1.02 7.62
CA LYS A 171 -6.04 0.50 8.65
C LYS A 171 -6.49 0.88 10.06
N ARG A 172 -6.96 2.12 10.25
CA ARG A 172 -7.56 2.57 11.51
C ARG A 172 -8.80 1.77 11.88
N ALA A 173 -9.69 1.50 10.93
CA ALA A 173 -10.87 0.68 11.17
C ALA A 173 -10.52 -0.77 11.55
N GLU A 174 -9.52 -1.36 10.88
CA GLU A 174 -9.00 -2.69 11.21
C GLU A 174 -8.37 -2.71 12.62
N ALA A 175 -7.52 -1.72 12.95
CA ALA A 175 -6.88 -1.59 14.25
C ALA A 175 -7.91 -1.38 15.37
N LEU A 176 -8.90 -0.51 15.18
CA LEU A 176 -9.99 -0.29 16.15
C LEU A 176 -10.82 -1.56 16.38
N THR A 177 -11.08 -2.33 15.31
CA THR A 177 -11.78 -3.61 15.40
C THR A 177 -10.98 -4.63 16.20
N GLY A 178 -9.66 -4.71 15.95
CA GLY A 178 -8.74 -5.55 16.71
C GLY A 178 -8.68 -5.16 18.19
N ALA A 179 -8.47 -3.86 18.47
CA ALA A 179 -8.40 -3.31 19.81
C ALA A 179 -9.69 -3.55 20.59
N THR A 180 -10.86 -3.37 19.96
CA THR A 180 -12.16 -3.63 20.60
C THR A 180 -12.31 -5.09 21.02
N LYS A 181 -11.94 -6.03 20.13
CA LYS A 181 -11.97 -7.46 20.46
C LYS A 181 -11.03 -7.79 21.61
N PHE A 182 -9.80 -7.27 21.57
CA PHE A 182 -8.81 -7.51 22.63
C PHE A 182 -9.18 -6.86 23.97
N ALA A 183 -9.81 -5.69 23.94
CA ALA A 183 -10.27 -4.99 25.13
C ALA A 183 -11.45 -5.69 25.80
N LEU A 184 -12.41 -6.21 25.03
CA LEU A 184 -13.65 -6.78 25.57
C LEU A 184 -13.57 -8.27 25.89
N LEU A 185 -12.75 -9.04 25.16
CA LEU A 185 -12.74 -10.50 25.28
C LEU A 185 -12.28 -10.99 26.67
N PRO A 186 -11.20 -10.47 27.29
CA PRO A 186 -10.79 -10.91 28.62
C PRO A 186 -11.81 -10.57 29.72
N PRO A 187 -12.35 -9.34 29.84
CA PRO A 187 -13.40 -9.04 30.82
C PRO A 187 -14.62 -9.94 30.68
N VAL A 188 -15.10 -10.16 29.44
CA VAL A 188 -16.26 -11.02 29.17
C VAL A 188 -15.95 -12.47 29.55
N ALA A 189 -14.77 -12.99 29.20
CA ALA A 189 -14.36 -14.35 29.57
C ALA A 189 -14.31 -14.54 31.09
N VAL A 190 -13.74 -13.58 31.82
CA VAL A 190 -13.69 -13.60 33.30
C VAL A 190 -15.11 -13.56 33.89
N LEU A 191 -16.01 -12.76 33.32
CA LEU A 191 -17.40 -12.69 33.78
C LEU A 191 -18.13 -14.02 33.57
N VAL A 192 -17.99 -14.62 32.39
CA VAL A 192 -18.60 -15.92 32.06
C VAL A 192 -18.07 -17.02 32.99
N LEU A 193 -16.75 -17.08 33.20
CA LEU A 193 -16.13 -18.04 34.12
C LEU A 193 -16.61 -17.84 35.56
N GLY A 194 -16.66 -16.59 36.03
CA GLY A 194 -17.18 -16.25 37.36
C GLY A 194 -18.64 -16.68 37.53
N TYR A 195 -19.47 -16.48 36.50
CA TYR A 195 -20.87 -16.92 36.50
C TYR A 195 -20.99 -18.45 36.55
N LEU A 196 -20.21 -19.17 35.74
CA LEU A 196 -20.20 -20.64 35.75
C LEU A 196 -19.80 -21.21 37.10
N LEU A 197 -18.77 -20.66 37.76
CA LEU A 197 -18.36 -21.07 39.10
C LEU A 197 -19.48 -20.85 40.14
N LEU A 198 -20.18 -19.71 40.07
CA LEU A 198 -21.33 -19.43 40.94
C LEU A 198 -22.50 -20.40 40.68
N TRP A 199 -22.74 -20.77 39.43
CA TRP A 199 -23.76 -21.73 39.05
C TRP A 199 -23.44 -23.13 39.60
N VAL A 200 -22.21 -23.61 39.41
CA VAL A 200 -21.72 -24.88 39.95
C VAL A 200 -21.81 -24.91 41.48
N GLY A 201 -21.31 -23.86 42.16
CA GLY A 201 -21.37 -23.78 43.62
C GLY A 201 -22.80 -23.73 44.18
N ARG A 202 -23.77 -23.18 43.44
CA ARG A 202 -25.19 -23.24 43.80
C ARG A 202 -25.79 -24.62 43.59
N GLY A 203 -25.45 -25.30 42.50
CA GLY A 203 -25.91 -26.65 42.20
C GLY A 203 -25.52 -27.67 43.29
N PHE A 204 -24.31 -27.55 43.84
CA PHE A 204 -23.84 -28.39 44.94
C PHE A 204 -24.43 -28.03 46.32
N ARG A 205 -25.18 -26.93 46.45
CA ARG A 205 -25.86 -26.55 47.70
C ARG A 205 -27.25 -27.19 47.86
N ALA A 206 -27.64 -28.10 46.96
CA ALA A 206 -28.89 -28.84 47.04
C ALA A 206 -28.77 -30.03 48.01
N ARG A 207 -28.95 -29.73 49.31
CA ARG A 207 -29.33 -30.56 50.48
C ARG A 207 -28.43 -30.33 51.69
#